data_AF-A0A9D1FB99-F1
#
_entry.id   AF-A0A9D1FB99-F1
#
_cell.length_a   1.000
_cell.length_b   1.000
_cell.length_c   1.000
_cell.angle_alpha   90.00
_cell.angle_beta   90.00
_cell.angle_gamma   90.00
#
_symmetry.space_group_name_H-M   'P 1'
#
loop_
_entity.id
_entity.type
_entity.pdbx_description
1 polymer ?
#
loop_
_entity_poly.entity_id
_entity_poly.type
_entity_poly.pdbx_seq_one_letter_code
_entity_poly.pdbx_strand_id
1 'polypeptide(L)'
;MKSIWLRLFALVLALGLLTGCGASPTAEPDDAPTKDSAAEKVPTESTEDSDDVQQELAEDEIPDIAVVEETEATLYLPNDNADGFETVTETVKANPQGLVDALIAHDALPEGVTVNEFRMEDNGTETTEGEGDDATVSYTPGDSQIFLDVSQAFGDAAASTGTAGETMLLGSLVNTMLTCYNAETLTLTVDGAVLETGHNVYDTPFTLMELE
;
A
#
# COMPACT_ATOMS: atom_id res chain seq x y z
N MET A 1 10.59 15.61 16.88
CA MET A 1 10.04 16.99 16.90
C MET A 1 9.43 17.24 15.53
N LYS A 2 8.18 17.74 15.45
CA LYS A 2 7.43 17.82 14.17
C LYS A 2 7.29 19.29 13.73
N SER A 3 8.04 19.71 12.71
CA SER A 3 8.11 21.10 12.26
C SER A 3 6.99 21.42 11.26
N ILE A 4 5.95 22.10 11.75
CA ILE A 4 4.88 22.69 10.93
C ILE A 4 5.47 23.60 9.84
N TRP A 5 5.02 23.46 8.59
CA TRP A 5 5.14 24.54 7.62
C TRP A 5 3.83 24.86 6.90
N LEU A 6 3.21 25.95 7.35
CA LEU A 6 1.96 26.50 6.85
C LEU A 6 2.19 27.26 5.54
N ARG A 7 1.72 26.73 4.41
CA ARG A 7 1.68 27.46 3.13
C ARG A 7 0.28 27.92 2.76
N LEU A 8 -0.12 29.04 3.35
CA LEU A 8 -1.24 29.84 2.85
C LEU A 8 -0.86 30.46 1.50
N PHE A 9 -1.52 30.05 0.41
CA PHE A 9 -1.46 30.75 -0.88
C PHE A 9 -2.84 31.29 -1.24
N ALA A 10 -3.08 32.57 -0.92
CA ALA A 10 -4.28 33.29 -1.33
C ALA A 10 -4.08 33.85 -2.75
N LEU A 11 -4.77 33.29 -3.75
CA LEU A 11 -4.82 33.83 -5.10
C LEU A 11 -6.15 34.56 -5.33
N VAL A 12 -6.09 35.88 -5.49
CA VAL A 12 -7.27 36.75 -5.57
C VAL A 12 -7.50 37.26 -6.99
N LEU A 13 -8.62 36.82 -7.57
CA LEU A 13 -9.49 37.53 -8.51
C LEU A 13 -8.89 38.11 -9.82
N ALA A 14 -9.34 37.56 -10.95
CA ALA A 14 -9.60 38.32 -12.18
C ALA A 14 -10.95 37.87 -12.77
N LEU A 15 -11.77 38.82 -13.26
CA LEU A 15 -13.19 38.60 -13.62
C LEU A 15 -13.43 38.85 -15.13
N GLY A 16 -14.21 37.97 -15.78
CA GLY A 16 -14.61 38.10 -17.20
C GLY A 16 -16.09 37.72 -17.43
N LEU A 17 -16.86 38.61 -18.07
CA LEU A 17 -18.33 38.53 -18.27
C LEU A 17 -18.65 38.73 -19.78
N LEU A 18 -19.83 38.49 -20.37
CA LEU A 18 -21.21 38.12 -19.94
C LEU A 18 -21.72 36.97 -20.91
N THR A 19 -22.96 36.45 -21.00
CA THR A 19 -24.29 36.69 -20.38
C THR A 19 -25.23 35.46 -20.59
N GLY A 20 -26.12 35.17 -19.62
CA GLY A 20 -27.50 34.70 -19.89
C GLY A 20 -27.76 33.23 -20.27
N CYS A 21 -29.01 32.72 -20.18
CA CYS A 21 -30.21 33.26 -19.52
C CYS A 21 -31.24 32.14 -19.24
N GLY A 22 -31.89 32.14 -18.07
CA GLY A 22 -32.98 31.24 -17.68
C GLY A 22 -33.63 31.72 -16.37
N ALA A 23 -34.95 31.51 -16.18
CA ALA A 23 -35.74 32.22 -15.16
C ALA A 23 -36.22 31.36 -13.98
N SER A 24 -36.30 31.99 -12.79
CA SER A 24 -36.81 31.45 -11.51
C SER A 24 -38.36 31.46 -11.44
N PRO A 25 -39.00 30.84 -10.43
CA PRO A 25 -39.07 31.36 -9.04
C PRO A 25 -38.66 30.31 -7.97
N THR A 26 -38.00 30.62 -6.84
CA THR A 26 -38.25 31.62 -5.76
C THR A 26 -39.33 31.22 -4.75
N ALA A 27 -38.91 30.75 -3.55
CA ALA A 27 -39.43 31.15 -2.23
C ALA A 27 -38.69 30.46 -1.06
N GLU A 28 -38.09 31.26 -0.17
CA GLU A 28 -37.87 30.97 1.27
C GLU A 28 -38.70 31.99 2.07
N PRO A 29 -38.93 31.82 3.40
CA PRO A 29 -38.02 32.49 4.36
C PRO A 29 -37.85 31.79 5.74
N ASP A 30 -36.91 32.35 6.53
CA ASP A 30 -36.80 32.49 8.02
C ASP A 30 -37.59 31.55 8.98
N ASP A 31 -37.10 31.20 10.19
CA ASP A 31 -36.45 32.06 11.21
C ASP A 31 -35.63 31.23 12.24
N ALA A 32 -34.99 31.90 13.21
CA ALA A 32 -34.22 31.35 14.34
C ALA A 32 -35.05 31.46 15.67
N PRO A 33 -34.52 31.51 16.93
CA PRO A 33 -33.16 31.32 17.48
C PRO A 33 -33.06 30.55 18.84
N THR A 34 -31.89 30.60 19.50
CA THR A 34 -31.64 30.43 20.98
C THR A 34 -31.75 29.01 21.62
N LYS A 35 -31.11 28.64 22.77
CA LYS A 35 -30.23 29.37 23.75
C LYS A 35 -29.32 28.44 24.62
N ASP A 36 -28.22 29.01 25.14
CA ASP A 36 -27.53 28.88 26.46
C ASP A 36 -27.16 27.55 27.20
N SER A 37 -26.05 27.68 27.95
CA SER A 37 -25.61 26.96 29.18
C SER A 37 -24.78 25.65 28.98
N ALA A 38 -23.59 25.42 29.55
CA ALA A 38 -22.86 25.87 30.76
C ALA A 38 -23.40 25.28 32.10
N ALA A 39 -22.62 24.84 33.10
CA ALA A 39 -21.18 24.53 33.21
C ALA A 39 -20.89 23.74 34.55
N GLU A 40 -19.60 23.54 34.89
CA GLU A 40 -19.00 23.34 36.24
C GLU A 40 -18.90 21.95 36.95
N LYS A 41 -17.63 21.60 37.28
CA LYS A 41 -17.03 21.14 38.58
C LYS A 41 -17.19 19.72 39.20
N VAL A 42 -16.03 19.06 39.27
CA VAL A 42 -15.38 18.34 40.42
C VAL A 42 -15.45 19.12 41.76
N PRO A 43 -15.27 18.54 42.99
CA PRO A 43 -14.52 17.33 43.39
C PRO A 43 -15.35 16.33 44.29
N THR A 44 -14.90 15.46 45.23
CA THR A 44 -13.66 15.33 46.06
C THR A 44 -13.49 13.92 46.71
N GLU A 45 -12.30 13.69 47.29
CA GLU A 45 -11.87 12.82 48.43
C GLU A 45 -12.90 12.43 49.51
N SER A 46 -12.73 11.42 50.39
CA SER A 46 -11.80 10.26 50.63
C SER A 46 -12.54 9.28 51.63
N THR A 47 -12.10 8.12 52.16
CA THR A 47 -10.87 7.66 52.88
C THR A 47 -10.94 6.15 53.21
N GLU A 48 -9.80 5.45 53.39
CA GLU A 48 -9.54 4.33 54.36
C GLU A 48 -10.36 2.99 54.25
N ASP A 49 -9.88 1.78 54.62
CA ASP A 49 -8.58 1.25 55.10
C ASP A 49 -8.55 -0.32 54.93
N SER A 50 -7.35 -0.95 54.99
CA SER A 50 -7.05 -2.40 55.07
C SER A 50 -7.49 -3.29 53.88
N ASP A 51 -6.83 -4.39 53.52
CA ASP A 51 -6.05 -5.35 54.33
C ASP A 51 -4.84 -5.97 53.57
N ASP A 52 -3.95 -6.70 54.26
CA ASP A 52 -2.74 -7.33 53.68
C ASP A 52 -3.03 -8.63 52.92
N VAL A 53 -2.52 -8.75 51.69
CA VAL A 53 -2.32 -10.05 51.03
C VAL A 53 -1.00 -10.05 50.26
N GLN A 54 -0.04 -10.86 50.73
CA GLN A 54 1.13 -11.23 49.93
C GLN A 54 0.68 -12.05 48.72
N GLN A 55 0.96 -11.56 47.51
CA GLN A 55 0.83 -12.32 46.28
C GLN A 55 2.18 -12.32 45.54
N GLU A 56 2.43 -13.39 44.78
CA GLU A 56 3.72 -13.73 44.18
C GLU A 56 4.41 -12.58 43.45
N LEU A 57 5.74 -12.67 43.41
CA LEU A 57 6.54 -11.94 42.43
C LEU A 57 5.97 -12.26 41.05
N ALA A 58 5.47 -11.24 40.35
CA ALA A 58 5.30 -11.36 38.92
C ALA A 58 6.70 -11.52 38.32
N GLU A 59 7.00 -12.72 37.83
CA GLU A 59 8.03 -12.89 36.82
C GLU A 59 7.63 -11.93 35.66
N ASP A 60 8.50 -10.99 35.30
CA ASP A 60 8.29 -10.15 34.12
C ASP A 60 8.26 -11.08 32.89
N GLU A 61 7.05 -11.41 32.40
CA GLU A 61 6.86 -11.85 31.03
C GLU A 61 7.31 -10.70 30.12
N ILE A 62 8.60 -10.72 29.75
CA ILE A 62 9.12 -9.96 28.62
C ILE A 62 8.22 -10.36 27.45
N PRO A 63 7.39 -9.45 26.91
CA PRO A 63 6.46 -9.81 25.86
C PRO A 63 7.27 -10.31 24.67
N ASP A 64 6.87 -11.46 24.12
CA ASP A 64 7.55 -12.08 22.97
C ASP A 64 7.74 -11.02 21.87
N ILE A 65 8.99 -10.58 21.69
CA ILE A 65 9.33 -9.58 20.70
C ILE A 65 9.24 -10.30 19.36
N ALA A 66 8.07 -10.21 18.73
CA ALA A 66 7.84 -10.69 17.38
C ALA A 66 8.92 -10.07 16.48
N VAL A 67 9.93 -10.87 16.14
CA VAL A 67 11.02 -10.47 15.27
C VAL A 67 10.41 -10.26 13.89
N VAL A 68 10.19 -9.00 13.53
CA VAL A 68 9.87 -8.62 12.17
C VAL A 68 11.10 -8.98 11.35
N GLU A 69 11.00 -10.02 10.53
CA GLU A 69 12.07 -10.36 9.61
C GLU A 69 12.19 -9.23 8.59
N GLU A 70 13.37 -8.62 8.53
CA GLU A 70 13.71 -7.51 7.64
C GLU A 70 14.76 -7.96 6.63
N THR A 71 14.64 -7.47 5.40
CA THR A 71 15.56 -7.74 4.29
C THR A 71 16.00 -6.44 3.64
N GLU A 72 17.17 -6.44 3.02
CA GLU A 72 17.50 -5.47 1.97
C GLU A 72 16.62 -5.75 0.74
N ALA A 73 16.06 -4.70 0.13
CA ALA A 73 15.19 -4.76 -1.04
C ALA A 73 15.51 -3.63 -2.01
N THR A 74 15.31 -3.86 -3.32
CA THR A 74 15.48 -2.85 -4.38
C THR A 74 14.11 -2.41 -4.90
N LEU A 75 13.73 -1.20 -4.53
CA LEU A 75 12.49 -0.53 -4.94
C LEU A 75 12.69 0.20 -6.26
N TYR A 76 11.71 0.13 -7.15
CA TYR A 76 11.67 0.89 -8.40
C TYR A 76 10.71 2.07 -8.25
N LEU A 77 11.24 3.28 -8.18
CA LEU A 77 10.49 4.51 -7.97
C LEU A 77 10.35 5.28 -9.29
N PRO A 78 9.21 5.93 -9.59
CA PRO A 78 9.07 6.77 -10.76
C PRO A 78 10.04 7.97 -10.69
N ASN A 79 10.69 8.30 -11.81
CA ASN A 79 11.56 9.47 -11.87
C ASN A 79 10.76 10.80 -11.95
N ASP A 80 11.44 11.93 -11.78
CA ASP A 80 10.86 13.30 -11.84
C ASP A 80 10.05 13.61 -13.12
N ASN A 81 10.27 12.86 -14.21
CA ASN A 81 9.59 13.04 -15.50
C ASN A 81 8.39 12.10 -15.72
N ALA A 82 8.26 11.04 -14.90
CA ALA A 82 7.40 9.88 -15.14
C ALA A 82 7.66 9.19 -16.50
N ASP A 83 8.93 9.11 -16.92
CA ASP A 83 9.38 8.43 -18.15
C ASP A 83 10.37 7.26 -17.91
N GLY A 84 10.76 7.02 -16.65
CA GLY A 84 11.70 5.98 -16.26
C GLY A 84 11.67 5.70 -14.75
N PHE A 85 12.44 4.70 -14.31
CA PHE A 85 12.55 4.31 -12.90
C PHE A 85 13.93 4.62 -12.31
N GLU A 86 13.97 5.11 -11.08
CA GLU A 86 15.16 5.16 -10.23
C GLU A 86 15.10 4.02 -9.19
N THR A 87 16.25 3.39 -8.90
CA THR A 87 16.34 2.27 -7.97
C THR A 87 16.82 2.73 -6.59
N VAL A 88 16.04 2.48 -5.54
CA VAL A 88 16.43 2.70 -4.14
C VAL A 88 16.61 1.36 -3.44
N THR A 89 17.74 1.19 -2.74
CA THR A 89 17.98 0.01 -1.90
C THR A 89 17.82 0.39 -0.43
N GLU A 90 16.89 -0.26 0.28
CA GLU A 90 16.64 -0.02 1.70
C GLU A 90 16.21 -1.29 2.45
N THR A 91 16.11 -1.20 3.78
CA THR A 91 15.71 -2.29 4.66
C THR A 91 14.20 -2.25 4.89
N VAL A 92 13.50 -3.33 4.51
CA VAL A 92 12.03 -3.45 4.55
C VAL A 92 11.63 -4.76 5.24
N LYS A 93 10.35 -4.90 5.60
CA LYS A 93 9.80 -6.19 6.08
C LYS A 93 9.91 -7.23 4.96
N ALA A 94 10.38 -8.44 5.27
CA ALA A 94 10.64 -9.52 4.31
C ALA A 94 9.35 -10.23 3.83
N ASN A 95 8.37 -9.48 3.33
CA ASN A 95 7.11 -9.99 2.78
C ASN A 95 6.51 -9.01 1.75
N PRO A 96 5.53 -9.44 0.93
CA PRO A 96 5.00 -8.62 -0.17
C PRO A 96 4.36 -7.31 0.28
N GLN A 97 3.66 -7.32 1.43
CA GLN A 97 3.11 -6.09 2.01
C GLN A 97 4.22 -5.14 2.46
N GLY A 98 5.37 -5.65 2.92
CA GLY A 98 6.55 -4.84 3.23
C GLY A 98 7.10 -4.06 2.02
N LEU A 99 7.08 -4.67 0.83
CA LEU A 99 7.46 -4.00 -0.43
C LEU A 99 6.41 -2.96 -0.85
N VAL A 100 5.11 -3.28 -0.72
CA VAL A 100 4.02 -2.33 -0.99
C VAL A 100 4.05 -1.14 -0.02
N ASP A 101 4.21 -1.39 1.28
CA ASP A 101 4.34 -0.36 2.32
C ASP A 101 5.50 0.61 2.00
N ALA A 102 6.63 0.08 1.54
CA ALA A 102 7.80 0.87 1.18
C ALA A 102 7.58 1.70 -0.10
N LEU A 103 6.96 1.12 -1.14
CA LEU A 103 6.59 1.88 -2.34
C LEU A 103 5.57 3.00 -2.04
N ILE A 104 4.63 2.78 -1.12
CA ILE A 104 3.72 3.83 -0.64
C ILE A 104 4.50 4.92 0.13
N ALA A 105 5.48 4.54 0.95
CA ALA A 105 6.31 5.49 1.72
C ALA A 105 7.21 6.39 0.85
N HIS A 106 7.44 6.02 -0.42
CA HIS A 106 8.14 6.81 -1.43
C HIS A 106 7.19 7.44 -2.48
N ASP A 107 5.89 7.54 -2.19
CA ASP A 107 4.84 8.06 -3.09
C ASP A 107 4.71 7.33 -4.46
N ALA A 108 5.37 6.18 -4.64
CA ALA A 108 5.35 5.38 -5.86
C ALA A 108 4.08 4.53 -6.03
N LEU A 109 3.36 4.29 -4.93
CA LEU A 109 2.03 3.69 -4.89
C LEU A 109 1.09 4.52 -4.00
N PRO A 110 -0.23 4.55 -4.28
CA PRO A 110 -1.18 5.32 -3.49
C PRO A 110 -1.44 4.72 -2.10
N GLU A 111 -1.78 5.57 -1.13
CA GLU A 111 -2.17 5.13 0.21
C GLU A 111 -3.34 4.11 0.15
N GLY A 112 -3.23 3.03 0.92
CA GLY A 112 -4.30 2.03 1.06
C GLY A 112 -4.22 0.83 0.12
N VAL A 113 -3.20 0.74 -0.76
CA VAL A 113 -2.91 -0.51 -1.47
C VAL A 113 -2.44 -1.56 -0.47
N THR A 114 -3.05 -2.74 -0.53
CA THR A 114 -2.68 -3.92 0.28
C THR A 114 -2.55 -5.14 -0.60
N VAL A 115 -1.73 -6.10 -0.18
CA VAL A 115 -1.66 -7.43 -0.79
C VAL A 115 -2.74 -8.32 -0.20
N ASN A 116 -3.64 -8.81 -1.05
CA ASN A 116 -4.71 -9.73 -0.69
C ASN A 116 -4.22 -11.19 -0.73
N GLU A 117 -3.49 -11.57 -1.80
CA GLU A 117 -2.87 -12.88 -1.98
C GLU A 117 -1.49 -12.73 -2.64
N PHE A 118 -0.53 -13.57 -2.25
CA PHE A 118 0.76 -13.72 -2.92
C PHE A 118 1.13 -15.19 -2.97
N ARG A 119 1.57 -15.64 -4.15
CA ARG A 119 1.97 -17.02 -4.40
C ARG A 119 3.14 -17.04 -5.39
N MET A 120 4.06 -17.98 -5.21
CA MET A 120 5.12 -18.25 -6.19
C MET A 120 4.99 -19.68 -6.71
N GLU A 121 5.31 -19.87 -7.99
CA GLU A 121 5.57 -21.15 -8.62
C GLU A 121 6.88 -21.05 -9.42
N ASP A 122 7.56 -22.16 -9.66
CA ASP A 122 8.52 -22.29 -10.75
C ASP A 122 8.26 -23.60 -11.50
N ASN A 123 8.55 -23.65 -12.80
CA ASN A 123 8.29 -24.84 -13.62
C ASN A 123 9.41 -25.90 -13.55
N GLY A 124 10.20 -25.87 -12.48
CA GLY A 124 11.37 -26.70 -12.26
C GLY A 124 11.09 -28.20 -12.26
N THR A 125 12.13 -28.96 -12.61
CA THR A 125 12.07 -30.41 -12.75
C THR A 125 12.80 -31.08 -11.59
N GLU A 126 12.04 -31.80 -10.76
CA GLU A 126 12.60 -32.82 -9.87
C GLU A 126 12.97 -34.07 -10.69
N THR A 127 14.20 -34.55 -10.54
CA THR A 127 14.68 -35.81 -11.12
C THR A 127 15.15 -36.75 -10.02
N THR A 128 14.71 -38.00 -10.09
CA THR A 128 15.15 -39.07 -9.18
C THR A 128 16.02 -40.08 -9.93
N GLU A 129 17.29 -40.20 -9.54
CA GLU A 129 18.22 -41.20 -10.07
C GLU A 129 18.39 -42.35 -9.08
N GLY A 130 18.03 -43.58 -9.49
CA GLY A 130 18.08 -44.79 -8.65
C GLY A 130 16.70 -45.31 -8.24
N GLU A 131 16.68 -46.35 -7.40
CA GLU A 131 15.46 -47.01 -6.92
C GLU A 131 15.58 -47.34 -5.43
N GLY A 132 14.47 -47.20 -4.69
CA GLY A 132 14.43 -47.49 -3.24
C GLY A 132 15.12 -46.42 -2.38
N ASP A 133 15.57 -46.81 -1.17
CA ASP A 133 16.10 -45.90 -0.16
C ASP A 133 17.46 -45.26 -0.51
N ASP A 134 18.08 -45.66 -1.63
CA ASP A 134 19.37 -45.14 -2.17
C ASP A 134 19.16 -44.17 -3.35
N ALA A 135 17.91 -43.84 -3.69
CA ALA A 135 17.58 -42.97 -4.80
C ALA A 135 17.98 -41.50 -4.52
N THR A 136 18.73 -40.90 -5.44
CA THR A 136 19.16 -39.50 -5.37
C THR A 136 18.12 -38.60 -6.02
N VAL A 137 17.50 -37.72 -5.24
CA VAL A 137 16.61 -36.66 -5.73
C VAL A 137 17.42 -35.38 -5.97
N SER A 138 17.28 -34.77 -7.14
CA SER A 138 17.85 -33.46 -7.47
C SER A 138 16.82 -32.56 -8.14
N TYR A 139 16.91 -31.25 -7.91
CA TYR A 139 16.01 -30.26 -8.50
C TYR A 139 16.76 -29.39 -9.50
N THR A 140 16.16 -29.19 -10.67
CA THR A 140 16.57 -28.16 -11.63
C THR A 140 15.52 -27.06 -11.61
N PRO A 141 15.80 -25.87 -11.04
CA PRO A 141 14.87 -24.75 -11.06
C PRO A 141 14.43 -24.38 -12.48
N GLY A 142 13.17 -24.00 -12.62
CA GLY A 142 12.57 -23.57 -13.88
C GLY A 142 12.30 -22.08 -13.93
N ASP A 143 11.54 -21.67 -14.94
CA ASP A 143 11.06 -20.29 -15.08
C ASP A 143 10.13 -19.97 -13.90
N SER A 144 10.39 -18.87 -13.18
CA SER A 144 9.71 -18.54 -11.93
C SER A 144 8.63 -17.45 -12.11
N GLN A 145 7.47 -17.67 -11.49
CA GLN A 145 6.28 -16.84 -11.63
C GLN A 145 5.67 -16.46 -10.27
N ILE A 146 5.38 -15.16 -10.11
CA ILE A 146 4.56 -14.61 -9.03
C ILE A 146 3.10 -14.57 -9.48
N PHE A 147 2.19 -14.85 -8.56
CA PHE A 147 0.79 -14.45 -8.63
C PHE A 147 0.55 -13.48 -7.46
N LEU A 148 0.04 -12.30 -7.76
CA LEU A 148 -0.15 -11.22 -6.78
C LEU A 148 -1.56 -10.64 -6.96
N ASP A 149 -2.39 -10.74 -5.92
CA ASP A 149 -3.65 -10.01 -5.83
C ASP A 149 -3.48 -8.81 -4.90
N VAL A 150 -3.88 -7.62 -5.35
CA VAL A 150 -3.85 -6.38 -4.57
C VAL A 150 -5.24 -5.75 -4.41
N SER A 151 -5.40 -4.88 -3.43
CA SER A 151 -6.69 -4.23 -3.17
C SER A 151 -7.14 -3.31 -4.30
N GLN A 152 -8.47 -3.13 -4.44
CA GLN A 152 -9.11 -2.24 -5.42
C GLN A 152 -8.51 -0.83 -5.49
N ALA A 153 -7.90 -0.33 -4.41
CA ALA A 153 -7.20 0.96 -4.38
C ALA A 153 -6.11 1.09 -5.47
N PHE A 154 -5.44 -0.01 -5.85
CA PHE A 154 -4.47 -0.03 -6.95
C PHE A 154 -5.16 0.12 -8.31
N GLY A 155 -6.23 -0.66 -8.54
CA GLY A 155 -7.00 -0.62 -9.79
C GLY A 155 -7.68 0.74 -10.02
N ASP A 156 -8.27 1.33 -8.97
CA ASP A 156 -8.87 2.67 -9.01
C ASP A 156 -7.84 3.75 -9.36
N ALA A 157 -6.60 3.63 -8.85
CA ALA A 157 -5.52 4.56 -9.18
C ALA A 157 -5.02 4.39 -10.62
N ALA A 158 -4.80 3.14 -11.07
CA ALA A 158 -4.41 2.83 -12.44
C ALA A 158 -5.46 3.33 -13.45
N ALA A 159 -6.75 3.15 -13.17
CA ALA A 159 -7.85 3.60 -14.03
C ALA A 159 -8.16 5.11 -13.96
N SER A 160 -7.66 5.84 -12.96
CA SER A 160 -7.90 7.30 -12.80
C SER A 160 -6.73 8.18 -13.25
N THR A 161 -5.55 7.61 -13.48
CA THR A 161 -4.39 8.29 -14.07
C THR A 161 -4.38 8.20 -15.61
N GLY A 162 -3.40 8.83 -16.26
CA GLY A 162 -3.13 8.65 -17.70
C GLY A 162 -2.09 7.56 -17.95
N THR A 163 -1.99 7.05 -19.18
CA THR A 163 -1.14 5.91 -19.57
C THR A 163 0.31 5.97 -19.04
N ALA A 164 0.94 7.14 -18.97
CA ALA A 164 2.28 7.28 -18.38
C ALA A 164 2.29 6.96 -16.88
N GLY A 165 1.36 7.52 -16.11
CA GLY A 165 1.22 7.23 -14.68
C GLY A 165 0.72 5.81 -14.40
N GLU A 166 -0.07 5.22 -15.29
CA GLU A 166 -0.47 3.80 -15.22
C GLU A 166 0.75 2.90 -15.39
N THR A 167 1.62 3.21 -16.36
CA THR A 167 2.92 2.55 -16.57
C THR A 167 3.85 2.71 -15.36
N MET A 168 3.87 3.89 -14.72
CA MET A 168 4.64 4.10 -13.49
C MET A 168 4.13 3.23 -12.33
N LEU A 169 2.82 3.25 -12.04
CA LEU A 169 2.21 2.44 -10.96
C LEU A 169 2.46 0.94 -11.15
N LEU A 170 2.29 0.45 -12.39
CA LEU A 170 2.53 -0.94 -12.75
C LEU A 170 4.00 -1.29 -12.63
N GLY A 171 4.90 -0.56 -13.29
CA GLY A 171 6.33 -0.87 -13.28
C GLY A 171 6.95 -0.76 -11.87
N SER A 172 6.52 0.19 -11.04
CA SER A 172 6.96 0.29 -9.64
C SER A 172 6.59 -0.95 -8.82
N LEU A 173 5.36 -1.45 -8.94
CA LEU A 173 4.93 -2.68 -8.26
C LEU A 173 5.62 -3.92 -8.86
N VAL A 174 5.52 -4.08 -10.18
CA VAL A 174 6.01 -5.25 -10.93
C VAL A 174 7.52 -5.40 -10.79
N ASN A 175 8.30 -4.37 -11.10
CA ASN A 175 9.77 -4.48 -11.11
C ASN A 175 10.35 -4.73 -9.71
N THR A 176 9.76 -4.09 -8.69
CA THR A 176 10.12 -4.32 -7.28
C THR A 176 9.83 -5.75 -6.86
N MET A 177 8.64 -6.29 -7.18
CA MET A 177 8.27 -7.67 -6.84
C MET A 177 9.15 -8.69 -7.58
N LEU A 178 9.35 -8.54 -8.89
CA LEU A 178 10.19 -9.43 -9.69
C LEU A 178 11.64 -9.44 -9.20
N THR A 179 12.22 -8.25 -8.97
CA THR A 179 13.61 -8.13 -8.52
C THR A 179 13.82 -8.68 -7.11
N CYS A 180 12.97 -8.33 -6.15
CA CYS A 180 13.13 -8.75 -4.75
C CYS A 180 12.87 -10.24 -4.51
N TYR A 181 12.03 -10.88 -5.33
CA TYR A 181 11.80 -12.33 -5.28
C TYR A 181 12.62 -13.14 -6.30
N ASN A 182 13.45 -12.48 -7.13
CA ASN A 182 14.18 -13.08 -8.25
C ASN A 182 13.25 -13.93 -9.15
N ALA A 183 12.10 -13.35 -9.50
CA ALA A 183 11.10 -13.96 -10.37
C ALA A 183 11.23 -13.45 -11.82
N GLU A 184 10.90 -14.29 -12.80
CA GLU A 184 10.92 -13.89 -14.21
C GLU A 184 9.62 -13.23 -14.67
N THR A 185 8.48 -13.66 -14.10
CA THR A 185 7.15 -13.16 -14.48
C THR A 185 6.22 -12.93 -13.30
N LEU A 186 5.23 -12.03 -13.46
CA LEU A 186 4.21 -11.72 -12.46
C LEU A 186 2.83 -11.63 -13.10
N THR A 187 1.87 -12.41 -12.59
CA THR A 187 0.44 -12.24 -12.88
C THR A 187 -0.19 -11.35 -11.81
N LEU A 188 -0.80 -10.24 -12.22
CA LEU A 188 -1.43 -9.27 -11.33
C LEU A 188 -2.95 -9.37 -11.40
N THR A 189 -3.61 -9.46 -10.25
CA THR A 189 -5.06 -9.30 -10.11
C THR A 189 -5.40 -8.23 -9.07
N VAL A 190 -6.64 -7.75 -9.12
CA VAL A 190 -7.18 -6.72 -8.21
C VAL A 190 -8.50 -7.22 -7.64
N ASP A 191 -8.60 -7.34 -6.32
CA ASP A 191 -9.73 -7.94 -5.58
C ASP A 191 -10.23 -9.28 -6.20
N GLY A 192 -9.30 -10.11 -6.69
CA GLY A 192 -9.56 -11.42 -7.32
C GLY A 192 -9.99 -11.36 -8.79
N ALA A 193 -9.93 -10.19 -9.45
CA ALA A 193 -10.26 -9.99 -10.85
C ALA A 193 -9.06 -9.58 -11.70
N VAL A 194 -9.13 -9.78 -13.03
CA VAL A 194 -8.16 -9.22 -13.97
C VAL A 194 -8.23 -7.69 -13.92
N LEU A 195 -7.08 -7.00 -13.90
CA LEU A 195 -7.04 -5.56 -14.00
C LEU A 195 -7.44 -5.11 -15.41
N GLU A 196 -8.54 -4.35 -15.51
CA GLU A 196 -8.99 -3.67 -16.71
C GLU A 196 -9.00 -2.15 -16.47
N THR A 197 -8.43 -1.36 -17.38
CA THR A 197 -8.42 0.10 -17.30
C THR A 197 -8.99 0.74 -18.57
N GLY A 198 -9.03 2.08 -18.62
CA GLY A 198 -9.37 2.81 -19.84
C GLY A 198 -8.35 2.67 -20.98
N HIS A 199 -7.18 2.07 -20.72
CA HIS A 199 -6.08 1.96 -21.68
C HIS A 199 -5.79 0.50 -22.09
N ASN A 200 -5.89 -0.46 -21.17
CA ASN A 200 -5.52 -1.85 -21.43
C ASN A 200 -6.28 -2.88 -20.57
N VAL A 201 -6.18 -4.16 -20.95
CA VAL A 201 -6.57 -5.32 -20.17
C VAL A 201 -5.31 -6.12 -19.85
N TYR A 202 -5.10 -6.47 -18.59
CA TYR A 202 -3.87 -7.12 -18.12
C TYR A 202 -4.10 -8.62 -17.82
N ASP A 203 -4.54 -9.37 -18.84
CA ASP A 203 -4.81 -10.81 -18.78
C ASP A 203 -3.59 -11.71 -19.04
N THR A 204 -2.41 -11.12 -19.28
CA THR A 204 -1.13 -11.80 -19.48
C THR A 204 -0.10 -11.47 -18.39
N PRO A 205 0.78 -12.42 -17.99
CA PRO A 205 1.85 -12.12 -17.05
C PRO A 205 2.79 -11.02 -17.56
N PHE A 206 3.18 -10.13 -16.66
CA PHE A 206 4.22 -9.12 -16.87
C PHE A 206 5.62 -9.76 -16.76
N THR A 207 6.56 -9.27 -17.56
CA THR A 207 8.01 -9.36 -17.29
C THR A 207 8.49 -8.07 -16.61
N LEU A 208 9.79 -7.94 -16.36
CA LEU A 208 10.39 -6.65 -15.99
C LEU A 208 10.03 -5.59 -17.05
N MET A 209 9.52 -4.45 -16.58
CA MET A 209 9.10 -3.32 -17.41
C MET A 209 10.26 -2.34 -17.57
N GLU A 210 11.04 -2.52 -18.65
CA GLU A 210 12.04 -1.55 -19.11
C GLU A 210 11.37 -0.45 -19.96
N LEU A 211 11.94 0.76 -19.96
CA LEU A 211 11.45 1.92 -20.70
C LEU A 211 12.61 2.52 -21.54
N GLU A 212 12.36 2.76 -22.83
CA GLU A 212 13.35 3.17 -23.86
C GLU A 212 13.27 4.66 -24.25
#